data_AF-A0A1B1BQJ5-F1
#
_entry.id   AF-A0A1B1BQJ5-F1
#
_cell.length_a   1.000
_cell.length_b   1.000
_cell.length_c   1.000
_cell.angle_alpha   90.00
_cell.angle_beta   90.00
_cell.angle_gamma   90.00
#
_symmetry.space_group_name_H-M   'P 1'
#
loop_
_entity.id
_entity.type
_entity.pdbx_description
1 polymer ?
#
loop_
_entity_poly.entity_id
_entity_poly.type
_entity_poly.pdbx_seq_one_letter_code
_entity_poly.pdbx_strand_id
1 'polypeptide(L)'
;MGQNPQRTVRAVTLEQVEPDYATEFVPRPFSLTPAELGGLPATLASEPTSVRAWVRFPAVASHVYGLALAWTPRAVYVEWEDGGVHRAWVWAPAVERAAVNQSAAVPTPPRPQVNAMTVRDTQSLVELINAQLTQCGAEFVTSMAQPAGPFGAVVFGSIEGHGVRLEFFIEPATNMCAVHLFDMTAKKVLVERVTAPTFPEAIEAYPWDVAINTLDLI
;
A
#
# COMPACT_ATOMS: atom_id res chain seq x y z
N MET A 1 -17.49 -17.57 -33.77
CA MET A 1 -17.50 -18.45 -32.58
C MET A 1 -16.09 -19.00 -32.41
N GLY A 2 -15.25 -18.34 -31.62
CA GLY A 2 -13.92 -18.85 -31.26
C GLY A 2 -13.91 -19.11 -29.76
N GLN A 3 -14.23 -20.33 -29.33
CA GLN A 3 -13.96 -20.73 -27.95
C GLN A 3 -12.45 -20.97 -27.87
N ASN A 4 -11.73 -20.04 -27.25
CA ASN A 4 -10.31 -20.23 -26.96
C ASN A 4 -10.23 -21.36 -25.91
N PRO A 5 -9.58 -22.50 -26.18
CA PRO A 5 -9.56 -23.62 -25.24
C PRO A 5 -8.84 -23.17 -23.97
N GLN A 6 -9.56 -23.06 -22.85
CA GLN A 6 -8.95 -22.78 -21.56
C GLN A 6 -7.98 -23.91 -21.22
N ARG A 7 -6.70 -23.58 -21.07
CA ARG A 7 -5.63 -24.54 -20.81
C ARG A 7 -5.69 -24.96 -19.35
N THR A 8 -5.76 -26.26 -19.10
CA THR A 8 -5.82 -26.79 -17.73
C THR A 8 -4.46 -27.37 -17.32
N VAL A 9 -4.01 -27.07 -16.10
CA VAL A 9 -2.80 -27.60 -15.48
C VAL A 9 -3.11 -28.15 -14.08
N ARG A 10 -2.17 -28.84 -13.42
CA ARG A 10 -2.36 -29.19 -12.01
C ARG A 10 -2.08 -27.95 -11.15
N ALA A 11 -2.94 -27.64 -10.17
CA ALA A 11 -2.76 -26.44 -9.35
C ALA A 11 -1.38 -26.40 -8.64
N VAL A 12 -0.92 -27.58 -8.19
CA VAL A 12 0.35 -27.74 -7.47
C VAL A 12 1.60 -27.45 -8.31
N THR A 13 1.50 -27.37 -9.64
CA THR A 13 2.65 -27.01 -10.49
C THR A 13 2.84 -25.51 -10.65
N LEU A 14 1.88 -24.70 -10.16
CA LEU A 14 2.01 -23.26 -10.08
C LEU A 14 2.54 -22.90 -8.69
N GLU A 15 3.84 -22.67 -8.62
CA GLU A 15 4.57 -22.42 -7.37
C GLU A 15 4.41 -20.97 -6.90
N GLN A 16 4.58 -20.76 -5.59
CA GLN A 16 4.68 -19.41 -5.05
C GLN A 16 5.91 -18.71 -5.62
N VAL A 17 5.76 -17.46 -6.08
CA VAL A 17 6.85 -16.61 -6.55
C VAL A 17 7.00 -15.46 -5.59
N GLU A 18 8.23 -15.20 -5.16
CA GLU A 18 8.58 -14.10 -4.28
C GLU A 18 9.71 -13.27 -4.90
N PRO A 19 9.73 -11.95 -4.66
CA PRO A 19 10.86 -11.11 -5.05
C PRO A 19 12.13 -11.53 -4.32
N ASP A 20 13.26 -11.32 -4.99
CA ASP A 20 14.57 -11.54 -4.38
C ASP A 20 14.95 -10.35 -3.49
N TYR A 21 14.61 -10.45 -2.21
CA TYR A 21 15.04 -9.48 -1.21
C TYR A 21 16.42 -9.89 -0.71
N ALA A 22 17.46 -9.48 -1.43
CA ALA A 22 18.85 -9.92 -1.24
C ALA A 22 19.39 -9.78 0.21
N THR A 23 18.75 -9.00 1.10
CA THR A 23 19.20 -8.82 2.50
C THR A 23 18.15 -8.28 3.49
N GLU A 24 16.92 -7.96 3.08
CA GLU A 24 15.90 -7.36 3.95
C GLU A 24 14.96 -8.42 4.56
N PHE A 25 14.58 -8.23 5.82
CA PHE A 25 13.61 -9.09 6.50
C PHE A 25 12.18 -8.75 6.04
N VAL A 26 11.87 -9.08 4.78
CA VAL A 26 10.55 -8.81 4.20
C VAL A 26 9.59 -9.96 4.52
N PRO A 27 8.43 -9.68 5.15
CA PRO A 27 7.43 -10.69 5.40
C PRO A 27 6.96 -11.33 4.09
N ARG A 28 7.03 -12.66 3.99
CA ARG A 28 6.56 -13.39 2.81
C ARG A 28 5.10 -13.77 2.97
N PRO A 29 4.28 -13.71 1.91
CA PRO A 29 2.93 -14.21 1.94
C PRO A 29 2.93 -15.73 2.09
N PHE A 30 1.83 -16.28 2.59
CA PHE A 30 1.56 -17.70 2.58
C PHE A 30 0.69 -18.04 1.38
N SER A 31 1.21 -18.85 0.47
CA SER A 31 0.40 -19.56 -0.51
C SER A 31 -0.28 -20.77 0.13
N LEU A 32 -1.45 -21.14 -0.38
CA LEU A 32 -2.07 -22.42 -0.05
C LEU A 32 -1.12 -23.58 -0.36
N THR A 33 -1.08 -24.54 0.56
CA THR A 33 -0.28 -25.76 0.45
C THR A 33 -0.90 -26.74 -0.56
N PRO A 34 -0.12 -27.72 -1.07
CA PRO A 34 -0.65 -28.75 -1.96
C PRO A 34 -1.84 -29.53 -1.39
N ALA A 35 -1.84 -29.76 -0.07
CA ALA A 35 -2.94 -30.43 0.62
C ALA A 35 -4.22 -29.58 0.63
N GLU A 36 -4.11 -28.27 0.86
CA GLU A 36 -5.25 -27.34 0.83
C GLU A 36 -5.85 -27.18 -0.57
N LEU A 37 -5.00 -27.21 -1.61
CA LEU A 37 -5.41 -27.21 -3.02
C LEU A 37 -6.14 -28.52 -3.43
N GLY A 38 -5.94 -29.61 -2.69
CA GLY A 38 -6.68 -30.86 -2.89
C GLY A 38 -6.40 -31.58 -4.21
N GLY A 39 -5.28 -31.29 -4.87
CA GLY A 39 -4.90 -31.92 -6.15
C GLY A 39 -5.81 -31.57 -7.33
N LEU A 40 -6.63 -30.52 -7.21
CA LEU A 40 -7.58 -30.12 -8.23
C LEU A 40 -6.87 -29.59 -9.49
N PRO A 41 -7.45 -29.81 -10.69
CA PRO A 41 -6.99 -29.13 -11.88
C PRO A 41 -7.24 -27.62 -11.77
N ALA A 42 -6.26 -26.84 -12.17
CA ALA A 42 -6.34 -25.40 -12.31
C ALA A 42 -6.59 -25.02 -13.77
N THR A 43 -7.63 -24.23 -13.99
CA THR A 43 -7.88 -23.58 -15.28
C THR A 43 -6.99 -22.35 -15.37
N LEU A 44 -6.14 -22.27 -16.39
CA LEU A 44 -5.37 -21.07 -16.68
C LEU A 44 -6.27 -20.01 -17.30
N ALA A 45 -6.07 -18.78 -16.87
CA ALA A 45 -6.69 -17.63 -17.49
C ALA A 45 -6.16 -17.49 -18.92
N SER A 46 -7.05 -17.42 -19.92
CA SER A 46 -6.65 -17.08 -21.29
C SER A 46 -6.09 -15.65 -21.35
N GLU A 47 -6.64 -14.77 -20.51
CA GLU A 47 -6.15 -13.42 -20.24
C GLU A 47 -6.20 -13.18 -18.72
N PRO A 48 -5.13 -12.67 -18.10
CA PRO A 48 -5.13 -12.34 -16.67
C PRO A 48 -6.32 -11.44 -16.29
N THR A 49 -7.06 -11.80 -15.25
CA THR A 49 -8.26 -11.07 -14.84
C THR A 49 -7.97 -10.20 -13.63
N SER A 50 -8.29 -8.90 -13.68
CA SER A 50 -8.11 -7.99 -12.54
C SER A 50 -8.95 -8.42 -11.34
N VAL A 51 -8.31 -8.52 -10.17
CA VAL A 51 -8.92 -8.95 -8.92
C VAL A 51 -8.42 -8.12 -7.74
N ARG A 52 -9.21 -8.09 -6.67
CA ARG A 52 -8.71 -7.81 -5.33
C ARG A 52 -8.65 -9.12 -4.55
N ALA A 53 -7.58 -9.36 -3.80
CA ALA A 53 -7.38 -10.60 -3.07
C ALA A 53 -6.86 -10.35 -1.66
N TRP A 54 -7.44 -11.04 -0.68
CA TRP A 54 -6.89 -11.10 0.67
C TRP A 54 -5.74 -12.11 0.72
N VAL A 55 -4.54 -11.62 0.97
CA VAL A 55 -3.31 -12.41 1.11
C VAL A 55 -2.88 -12.41 2.58
N ARG A 56 -2.43 -13.57 3.07
CA ARG A 56 -1.95 -13.73 4.45
C ARG A 56 -0.44 -13.67 4.48
N PHE A 57 0.09 -12.95 5.45
CA PHE A 57 1.49 -12.90 5.84
C PHE A 57 1.62 -13.39 7.29
N PRO A 58 2.82 -13.75 7.78
CA PRO A 58 3.04 -14.24 9.14
C PRO A 58 2.35 -13.44 10.25
N ALA A 59 2.32 -12.11 10.13
CA ALA A 59 1.78 -11.22 11.16
C ALA A 59 0.50 -10.46 10.75
N VAL A 60 0.20 -10.36 9.45
CA VAL A 60 -0.87 -9.49 8.93
C VAL A 60 -1.61 -10.11 7.76
N ALA A 61 -2.80 -9.60 7.48
CA ALA A 61 -3.50 -9.84 6.23
C ALA A 61 -3.51 -8.55 5.41
N SER A 62 -3.25 -8.66 4.12
CA SER A 62 -3.27 -7.51 3.21
C SER A 62 -4.29 -7.74 2.11
N HIS A 63 -4.98 -6.66 1.71
CA HIS A 63 -5.89 -6.68 0.57
C HIS A 63 -5.16 -6.11 -0.64
N VAL A 64 -4.74 -6.97 -1.57
CA VAL A 64 -3.90 -6.58 -2.70
C VAL A 64 -4.73 -6.46 -3.97
N TYR A 65 -4.34 -5.55 -4.85
CA TYR A 65 -4.81 -5.52 -6.23
C TYR A 65 -3.85 -6.36 -7.07
N GLY A 66 -4.41 -7.23 -7.91
CA GLY A 66 -3.60 -8.15 -8.68
C GLY A 66 -4.36 -8.73 -9.87
N LEU A 67 -3.76 -9.77 -10.42
CA LEU A 67 -4.24 -10.49 -11.58
C LEU A 67 -4.47 -11.96 -11.21
N ALA A 68 -5.67 -12.47 -11.44
CA ALA A 68 -5.93 -13.89 -11.40
C ALA A 68 -5.39 -14.54 -12.68
N LEU A 69 -4.37 -15.39 -12.51
CA LEU A 69 -3.68 -16.10 -13.58
C LEU A 69 -4.23 -17.52 -13.79
N ALA A 70 -4.76 -18.13 -12.72
CA ALA A 70 -5.38 -19.44 -12.77
C ALA A 70 -6.38 -19.62 -11.63
N TRP A 71 -7.29 -20.58 -11.74
CA TRP A 71 -8.22 -20.90 -10.67
C TRP A 71 -8.61 -22.37 -10.62
N THR A 72 -8.97 -22.82 -9.44
CA THR A 72 -9.70 -24.06 -9.17
C THR A 72 -11.08 -23.68 -8.60
N PRO A 73 -12.00 -24.63 -8.39
CA PRO A 73 -13.24 -24.34 -7.66
C PRO A 73 -13.03 -23.79 -6.23
N ARG A 74 -11.84 -23.97 -5.64
CA ARG A 74 -11.57 -23.62 -4.24
C ARG A 74 -10.56 -22.50 -4.06
N ALA A 75 -9.71 -22.24 -5.05
CA ALA A 75 -8.57 -21.36 -4.92
C ALA A 75 -8.29 -20.60 -6.21
N VAL A 76 -7.65 -19.45 -6.09
CA VAL A 76 -7.22 -18.60 -7.22
C VAL A 76 -5.73 -18.35 -7.07
N TYR A 77 -5.02 -18.48 -8.19
CA TYR A 77 -3.60 -18.15 -8.28
C TYR A 77 -3.49 -16.70 -8.72
N VAL A 78 -3.01 -15.86 -7.82
CA VAL A 78 -2.99 -14.41 -7.97
C VAL A 78 -1.56 -13.93 -8.09
N GLU A 79 -1.32 -13.02 -9.03
CA GLU A 79 -0.10 -12.23 -9.17
C GLU A 79 -0.35 -10.80 -8.72
N TRP A 80 0.57 -10.21 -7.98
CA TRP A 80 0.53 -8.79 -7.63
C TRP A 80 1.94 -8.23 -7.48
N GLU A 81 2.05 -6.91 -7.45
CA GLU A 81 3.31 -6.20 -7.30
C GLU A 81 3.40 -5.51 -5.93
N ASP A 82 4.44 -5.82 -5.18
CA ASP A 82 4.74 -5.24 -3.86
C ASP A 82 6.26 -5.31 -3.59
N GLY A 83 7.01 -4.29 -4.03
CA GLY A 83 8.47 -4.35 -3.95
C GLY A 83 9.07 -5.47 -4.82
N GLY A 84 8.31 -5.89 -5.84
CA GLY A 84 8.60 -6.98 -6.76
C GLY A 84 7.35 -7.81 -7.05
N VAL A 85 7.47 -8.77 -7.98
CA VAL A 85 6.34 -9.62 -8.38
C VAL A 85 6.18 -10.77 -7.39
N HIS A 86 4.99 -10.87 -6.82
CA HIS A 86 4.57 -12.01 -6.02
C HIS A 86 3.56 -12.84 -6.78
N ARG A 87 3.55 -14.15 -6.54
CA ARG A 87 2.46 -15.03 -6.93
C ARG A 87 2.14 -16.03 -5.84
N ALA A 88 0.86 -16.22 -5.55
CA ALA A 88 0.43 -17.18 -4.55
C ALA A 88 -0.97 -17.71 -4.82
N TRP A 89 -1.24 -18.90 -4.32
CA TRP A 89 -2.60 -19.40 -4.21
C TRP A 89 -3.29 -18.82 -2.98
N VAL A 90 -4.50 -18.31 -3.19
CA VAL A 90 -5.40 -17.86 -2.13
C VAL A 90 -6.74 -18.57 -2.25
N TRP A 91 -7.49 -18.66 -1.15
CA TRP A 91 -8.84 -19.23 -1.16
C TRP A 91 -9.74 -18.42 -2.11
N ALA A 92 -10.58 -19.09 -2.91
CA ALA A 92 -11.47 -18.42 -3.85
C ALA A 92 -12.42 -17.40 -3.18
N PRO A 93 -12.99 -17.67 -1.99
CA PRO A 93 -13.77 -16.66 -1.25
C PRO A 93 -12.97 -15.44 -0.78
N ALA A 94 -11.64 -15.50 -0.81
CA ALA A 94 -10.76 -14.39 -0.47
C ALA A 94 -10.50 -13.47 -1.67
N VAL A 95 -11.10 -13.75 -2.85
CA VAL A 95 -10.87 -13.01 -4.08
C VAL A 95 -12.16 -12.40 -4.61
N GLU A 96 -12.09 -11.11 -4.86
CA GLU A 96 -13.16 -10.31 -5.45
C GLU A 96 -12.76 -9.92 -6.88
N ARG A 97 -13.70 -9.97 -7.82
CA ARG A 97 -13.44 -9.42 -9.15
C ARG A 97 -13.32 -7.91 -9.04
N ALA A 98 -12.19 -7.37 -9.47
CA ALA A 98 -12.08 -5.94 -9.68
C ALA A 98 -12.72 -5.67 -11.04
N ALA A 99 -13.73 -4.81 -11.09
CA ALA A 99 -14.23 -4.35 -12.38
C ALA A 99 -13.06 -3.74 -13.14
N VAL A 100 -12.83 -4.17 -14.39
CA VAL A 100 -12.12 -3.33 -15.34
C VAL A 100 -13.01 -2.10 -15.47
N ASN A 101 -12.70 -1.03 -14.76
CA ASN A 101 -13.26 0.27 -15.11
C ASN A 101 -12.68 0.61 -16.48
N GLN A 102 -13.31 0.07 -17.53
CA GLN A 102 -13.43 0.77 -18.80
C GLN A 102 -14.30 1.99 -18.53
N SER A 103 -13.77 2.98 -17.81
CA SER A 103 -14.13 4.35 -18.13
C SER A 103 -13.57 4.57 -19.53
N ALA A 104 -14.42 4.31 -20.52
CA ALA A 104 -14.37 5.08 -21.76
C ALA A 104 -14.35 6.54 -21.33
N ALA A 105 -13.16 7.12 -21.32
CA ALA A 105 -13.01 8.55 -21.20
C ALA A 105 -13.70 9.14 -22.44
N VAL A 106 -14.89 9.72 -22.22
CA VAL A 106 -15.23 10.98 -22.86
C VAL A 106 -13.93 11.80 -22.88
N PRO A 107 -13.49 12.40 -24.01
CA PRO A 107 -12.32 13.27 -24.02
C PRO A 107 -12.67 14.51 -23.21
N THR A 108 -12.56 14.35 -21.90
CA THR A 108 -12.54 15.40 -20.92
C THR A 108 -11.15 16.00 -21.11
N PRO A 109 -11.04 17.33 -21.26
CA PRO A 109 -9.75 17.97 -21.44
C PRO A 109 -8.80 17.51 -20.33
N PRO A 110 -7.50 17.35 -20.62
CA PRO A 110 -6.55 16.68 -19.74
C PRO A 110 -6.64 17.31 -18.36
N ARG A 111 -7.28 16.60 -17.41
CA ARG A 111 -7.10 16.90 -16.00
C ARG A 111 -5.68 16.46 -15.69
N PRO A 112 -4.85 17.33 -15.10
CA PRO A 112 -3.50 16.94 -14.72
C PRO A 112 -3.60 15.66 -13.89
N GLN A 113 -2.83 14.64 -14.25
CA GLN A 113 -2.60 13.49 -13.39
C GLN A 113 -1.89 14.04 -12.15
N VAL A 114 -2.66 14.46 -11.15
CA VAL A 114 -2.10 14.90 -9.87
C VAL A 114 -1.64 13.64 -9.17
N ASN A 115 -0.32 13.41 -9.26
CA ASN A 115 0.49 12.47 -8.48
C ASN A 115 -0.29 11.70 -7.42
N ALA A 116 -0.68 10.45 -7.73
CA ALA A 116 -1.20 9.53 -6.72
C ALA A 116 -0.04 9.08 -5.82
N MET A 117 0.40 9.97 -4.94
CA MET A 117 1.44 9.68 -3.96
C MET A 117 0.93 8.64 -2.99
N THR A 118 1.63 7.53 -2.92
CA THR A 118 1.32 6.42 -2.04
C THR A 118 2.08 6.58 -0.72
N VAL A 119 1.67 5.85 0.31
CA VAL A 119 2.39 5.83 1.61
C VAL A 119 3.85 5.36 1.48
N ARG A 120 4.20 4.73 0.35
CA ARG A 120 5.55 4.24 0.03
C ARG A 120 6.43 5.31 -0.58
N ASP A 121 5.85 6.39 -1.11
CA ASP A 121 6.56 7.53 -1.66
C ASP A 121 6.99 8.51 -0.55
N THR A 122 7.59 7.98 0.53
CA THR A 122 7.87 8.74 1.76
C THR A 122 8.75 9.97 1.50
N GLN A 123 9.68 9.88 0.55
CA GLN A 123 10.53 11.01 0.18
C GLN A 123 9.69 12.16 -0.38
N SER A 124 8.81 11.88 -1.33
CA SER A 124 7.98 12.90 -1.95
C SER A 124 6.93 13.45 -0.96
N LEU A 125 6.44 12.62 -0.02
CA LEU A 125 5.58 13.07 1.07
C LEU A 125 6.31 14.04 2.01
N VAL A 126 7.58 13.77 2.33
CA VAL A 126 8.42 14.69 3.11
C VAL A 126 8.68 15.98 2.35
N GLU A 127 8.93 15.93 1.03
CA GLU A 127 9.09 17.14 0.21
C GLU A 127 7.85 18.04 0.25
N LEU A 128 6.64 17.45 0.21
CA LEU A 128 5.39 18.20 0.37
C LEU A 128 5.26 18.83 1.76
N ILE A 129 5.61 18.09 2.81
CA ILE A 129 5.60 18.64 4.18
C ILE A 129 6.59 19.79 4.29
N ASN A 130 7.80 19.65 3.76
CA ASN A 130 8.80 20.72 3.76
C ASN A 130 8.32 21.95 2.97
N ALA A 131 7.55 21.77 1.90
CA ALA A 131 6.91 22.88 1.20
C ALA A 131 5.87 23.63 2.06
N GLN A 132 5.19 22.94 2.98
CA GLN A 132 4.31 23.58 3.97
C GLN A 132 5.10 24.22 5.11
N LEU A 133 6.06 23.50 5.70
CA LEU A 133 6.89 23.98 6.80
C LEU A 133 7.70 25.23 6.43
N THR A 134 8.16 25.32 5.18
CA THR A 134 8.87 26.52 4.66
C THR A 134 8.01 27.78 4.78
N GLN A 135 6.68 27.67 4.65
CA GLN A 135 5.77 28.81 4.83
C GLN A 135 5.72 29.30 6.27
N CYS A 136 6.02 28.41 7.23
CA CYS A 136 6.13 28.69 8.65
C CYS A 136 7.58 28.95 9.10
N GLY A 137 8.56 28.94 8.19
CA GLY A 137 9.99 29.15 8.50
C GLY A 137 10.73 27.93 9.04
N ALA A 138 10.09 26.75 9.05
CA ALA A 138 10.65 25.52 9.57
C ALA A 138 11.06 24.55 8.45
N GLU A 139 11.91 23.58 8.78
CA GLU A 139 12.29 22.49 7.87
C GLU A 139 12.37 21.16 8.64
N PHE A 140 11.80 20.10 8.06
CA PHE A 140 11.99 18.74 8.55
C PHE A 140 13.20 18.11 7.88
N VAL A 141 14.22 17.82 8.69
CA VAL A 141 15.43 17.12 8.26
C VAL A 141 15.24 15.63 8.52
N THR A 142 15.10 14.86 7.44
CA THR A 142 14.92 13.41 7.53
C THR A 142 16.22 12.74 8.01
N SER A 143 16.09 11.88 9.02
CA SER A 143 17.18 11.03 9.49
C SER A 143 17.02 9.58 9.03
N MET A 144 15.80 9.05 9.07
CA MET A 144 15.48 7.68 8.67
C MET A 144 14.01 7.58 8.29
N ALA A 145 13.69 6.78 7.28
CA ALA A 145 12.33 6.34 7.00
C ALA A 145 12.24 4.83 7.20
N GLN A 146 11.15 4.36 7.79
CA GLN A 146 10.84 2.93 7.85
C GLN A 146 9.37 2.67 7.53
N PRO A 147 9.05 1.56 6.86
CA PRO A 147 7.67 1.09 6.73
C PRO A 147 7.06 0.80 8.12
N ALA A 148 5.81 1.17 8.30
CA ALA A 148 5.03 0.91 9.52
C ALA A 148 3.88 -0.07 9.22
N GLY A 149 4.20 -1.10 8.42
CA GLY A 149 3.22 -2.06 7.90
C GLY A 149 2.70 -1.71 6.50
N PRO A 150 1.69 -2.44 5.99
CA PRO A 150 1.22 -2.31 4.61
C PRO A 150 0.46 -0.99 4.34
N PHE A 151 -0.01 -0.33 5.40
CA PHE A 151 -0.82 0.88 5.32
C PHE A 151 -0.15 2.07 5.98
N GLY A 152 1.13 2.00 6.33
CA GLY A 152 1.77 3.06 7.08
C GLY A 152 3.26 3.18 6.82
N ALA A 153 3.78 4.37 7.04
CA ALA A 153 5.20 4.66 7.05
C ALA A 153 5.50 5.63 8.19
N VAL A 154 6.67 5.47 8.81
CA VAL A 154 7.17 6.39 9.83
C VAL A 154 8.48 6.99 9.34
N VAL A 155 8.58 8.32 9.38
CA VAL A 155 9.79 9.05 9.06
C VAL A 155 10.29 9.76 10.31
N PHE A 156 11.49 9.41 10.74
CA PHE A 156 12.19 10.05 11.85
C PHE A 156 13.05 11.17 11.32
N GLY A 157 13.08 12.27 12.07
CA GLY A 157 13.89 13.42 11.73
C GLY A 157 13.91 14.44 12.84
N SER A 158 14.26 15.66 12.45
CA SER A 158 14.22 16.80 13.35
C SER A 158 13.63 18.01 12.67
N ILE A 159 12.89 18.81 13.44
CA ILE A 159 12.48 20.15 13.04
C ILE A 159 13.11 21.11 14.04
N GLU A 160 13.94 22.05 13.55
CA GLU A 160 14.65 23.03 14.38
C GLU A 160 15.45 22.41 15.55
N GLY A 161 15.99 21.21 15.34
CA GLY A 161 16.73 20.46 16.36
C GLY A 161 15.87 19.63 17.32
N HIS A 162 14.54 19.75 17.29
CA HIS A 162 13.62 18.89 18.04
C HIS A 162 13.45 17.54 17.34
N GLY A 163 13.73 16.45 18.06
CA GLY A 163 13.54 15.09 17.54
C GLY A 163 12.05 14.77 17.38
N VAL A 164 11.62 14.59 16.13
CA VAL A 164 10.23 14.33 15.77
C VAL A 164 10.11 13.10 14.89
N ARG A 165 8.93 12.48 14.91
CA ARG A 165 8.58 11.47 13.92
C ARG A 165 7.27 11.85 13.24
N LEU A 166 7.28 11.73 11.91
CA LEU A 166 6.12 11.81 11.05
C LEU A 166 5.56 10.42 10.86
N GLU A 167 4.27 10.25 11.07
CA GLU A 167 3.55 9.01 10.80
C GLU A 167 2.52 9.24 9.70
N PHE A 168 2.60 8.42 8.67
CA PHE A 168 1.66 8.36 7.57
C PHE A 168 0.89 7.07 7.70
N PHE A 169 -0.44 7.11 7.60
CA PHE A 169 -1.23 5.90 7.53
C PHE A 169 -2.48 6.03 6.66
N ILE A 170 -2.90 4.90 6.12
CA ILE A 170 -4.15 4.71 5.41
C ILE A 170 -5.07 3.94 6.34
N GLU A 171 -6.20 4.52 6.69
CA GLU A 171 -7.22 3.83 7.48
C GLU A 171 -7.94 2.80 6.60
N PRO A 172 -7.81 1.48 6.88
CA PRO A 172 -8.29 0.46 5.95
C PRO A 172 -9.82 0.44 5.80
N ALA A 173 -10.55 0.91 6.81
CA ALA A 173 -12.01 0.91 6.82
C ALA A 173 -12.61 2.01 5.94
N THR A 174 -11.94 3.16 5.86
CA THR A 174 -12.45 4.37 5.20
C THR A 174 -11.62 4.73 3.96
N ASN A 175 -10.47 4.10 3.79
CA ASN A 175 -9.45 4.41 2.79
C ASN A 175 -8.98 5.88 2.86
N MET A 176 -9.01 6.46 4.07
CA MET A 176 -8.58 7.84 4.32
C MET A 176 -7.11 7.84 4.70
N CYS A 177 -6.36 8.76 4.10
CA CYS A 177 -4.98 9.05 4.43
C CYS A 177 -4.93 9.96 5.65
N ALA A 178 -3.96 9.73 6.52
CA ALA A 178 -3.76 10.53 7.71
C ALA A 178 -2.28 10.81 7.94
N VAL A 179 -2.02 11.96 8.53
CA VAL A 179 -0.69 12.41 8.91
C VAL A 179 -0.69 12.76 10.39
N HIS A 180 0.37 12.37 11.08
CA HIS A 180 0.64 12.75 12.46
C HIS A 180 2.07 13.21 12.61
N LEU A 181 2.25 14.27 13.41
CA LEU A 181 3.54 14.67 13.93
C LEU A 181 3.61 14.35 15.42
N PHE A 182 4.62 13.58 15.81
CA PHE A 182 4.85 13.16 17.19
C PHE A 182 6.20 13.68 17.68
N ASP A 183 6.18 14.35 18.83
CA ASP A 183 7.40 14.79 19.50
C ASP A 183 7.98 13.64 20.33
N MET A 184 9.22 13.27 20.01
CA MET A 184 9.91 12.18 20.68
C MET A 184 10.41 12.57 22.09
N THR A 185 10.60 13.86 22.35
CA THR A 185 11.08 14.41 23.62
C THR A 185 9.96 14.42 24.65
N ALA A 186 8.82 15.06 24.35
CA ALA A 186 7.65 15.05 25.23
C ALA A 186 6.80 13.77 25.12
N LYS A 187 7.14 12.86 24.18
CA LYS A 187 6.43 11.60 23.90
C LYS A 187 4.92 11.79 23.70
N LYS A 188 4.55 12.86 23.00
CA LYS A 188 3.14 13.21 22.75
C LYS A 188 2.92 13.54 21.27
N VAL A 189 1.70 13.30 20.82
CA VAL A 189 1.21 13.81 19.55
C VAL A 189 1.01 15.32 19.71
N LEU A 190 1.55 16.11 18.77
CA LEU A 190 1.55 17.56 18.88
C LEU A 190 0.20 18.18 18.53
N VAL A 191 -0.50 17.62 17.54
CA VAL A 191 -1.85 18.05 17.14
C VAL A 191 -2.72 16.85 16.77
N GLU A 192 -4.03 16.99 16.96
CA GLU A 192 -5.00 15.96 16.57
C GLU A 192 -4.84 15.58 15.08
N ARG A 193 -5.09 14.31 14.82
CA ARG A 193 -4.92 13.73 13.49
C ARG A 193 -5.85 14.37 12.48
N VAL A 194 -5.32 14.64 11.29
CA VAL A 194 -6.13 15.04 10.15
C VAL A 194 -6.25 13.87 9.20
N THR A 195 -7.47 13.58 8.75
CA THR A 195 -7.75 12.55 7.75
C THR A 195 -8.31 13.19 6.48
N ALA A 196 -7.82 12.77 5.33
CA ALA A 196 -8.29 13.22 4.02
C ALA A 196 -8.28 12.07 3.00
N PRO A 197 -8.98 12.19 1.86
CA PRO A 197 -8.97 11.17 0.82
C PRO A 197 -7.58 10.87 0.24
N THR A 198 -6.66 11.85 0.28
CA THR A 198 -5.28 11.70 -0.20
C THR A 198 -4.25 12.26 0.78
N PHE A 199 -3.00 11.80 0.71
CA PHE A 199 -1.92 12.36 1.54
C PHE A 199 -1.65 13.85 1.29
N PRO A 200 -1.61 14.37 0.04
CA PRO A 200 -1.45 15.80 -0.19
C PRO A 200 -2.53 16.64 0.50
N GLU A 201 -3.80 16.22 0.43
CA GLU A 201 -4.91 16.91 1.11
C GLU A 201 -4.78 16.82 2.63
N ALA A 202 -4.34 15.67 3.17
CA ALA A 202 -4.12 15.51 4.60
C ALA A 202 -2.95 16.38 5.09
N ILE A 203 -1.88 16.51 4.30
CA ILE A 203 -0.72 17.37 4.57
C ILE A 203 -1.14 18.83 4.51
N GLU A 204 -1.88 19.25 3.48
CA GLU A 204 -2.34 20.63 3.33
C GLU A 204 -3.30 21.06 4.45
N ALA A 205 -4.21 20.16 4.86
CA ALA A 205 -5.14 20.42 5.95
C ALA A 205 -4.53 20.27 7.36
N TYR A 206 -3.30 19.76 7.47
CA TYR A 206 -2.64 19.60 8.77
C TYR A 206 -2.23 20.96 9.34
N PRO A 207 -2.55 21.26 10.62
CA PRO A 207 -2.23 22.54 11.25
C PRO A 207 -0.75 22.63 11.63
N TRP A 208 0.12 22.81 10.63
CA TRP A 208 1.57 22.86 10.80
C TRP A 208 2.02 23.99 11.71
N ASP A 209 1.44 25.17 11.57
CA ASP A 209 1.72 26.34 12.41
C ASP A 209 1.49 26.06 13.90
N VAL A 210 0.38 25.42 14.25
CA VAL A 210 0.07 25.03 15.64
C VAL A 210 1.06 23.97 16.13
N ALA A 211 1.40 23.00 15.27
CA ALA A 211 2.33 21.93 15.62
C ALA A 211 3.75 22.46 15.89
N ILE A 212 4.24 23.41 15.07
CA ILE A 212 5.56 24.04 15.23
C ILE A 212 5.59 24.94 16.46
N ASN A 213 4.58 25.80 16.66
CA ASN A 213 4.50 26.61 17.88
C ASN A 213 4.49 25.74 19.14
N THR A 214 3.85 24.57 19.09
CA THR A 214 3.83 23.63 20.21
C THR A 214 5.21 23.01 20.47
N LEU A 215 6.06 22.86 19.45
CA LEU A 215 7.45 22.40 19.61
C LEU A 215 8.32 23.48 20.28
N ASP A 216 8.18 24.74 19.90
CA ASP A 216 8.93 25.87 20.49
C ASP A 216 8.60 26.14 21.96
N LEU A 217 7.44 25.66 22.43
CA LEU A 217 6.97 25.82 23.81
C LEU A 217 7.47 24.73 24.77
N ILE A 218 8.23 23.74 24.29
CA ILE A 218 8.70 22.57 25.05
C ILE A 218 10.19 22.71 25.37
#